data_AF-A0A846CKE3-F1
#
_entry.id   AF-A0A846CKE3-F1
#
_cell.length_a   1.000
_cell.length_b   1.000
_cell.length_c   1.000
_cell.angle_alpha   90.00
_cell.angle_beta   90.00
_cell.angle_gamma   90.00
#
_symmetry.space_group_name_H-M   'P 1'
#
loop_
_entity.id
_entity.type
_entity.pdbx_description
1 polymer ?
#
loop_
_entity_poly.entity_id
_entity_poly.type
_entity_poly.pdbx_seq_one_letter_code
_entity_poly.pdbx_strand_id
1 'polypeptide(L)'
;MSKRYYFTLPDKIAEALDYWADMEGNKPSSLAGFIVEQAVRQQIESSRLPIEIFGEVNPPRYEKFKHLLLDNYDKLSEDPYLKSRLGWLLEGHCPTTEDKLRIVIVTRFNEKYLDKLIEASFANGNGNKTNV
;
A
#
# COMPACT_ATOMS: atom_id res chain seq x y z
N MET A 1 -10.84 4.52 20.26
CA MET A 1 -10.53 5.70 21.10
C MET A 1 -10.43 6.93 20.20
N SER A 2 -11.19 7.99 20.47
CA SER A 2 -11.07 9.26 19.73
C SER A 2 -10.15 10.21 20.49
N LYS A 3 -9.17 10.82 19.79
CA LYS A 3 -8.30 11.87 20.34
C LYS A 3 -8.80 13.23 19.89
N ARG A 4 -8.80 14.22 20.80
CA ARG A 4 -9.16 15.61 20.50
C ARG A 4 -7.89 16.43 20.33
N TYR A 5 -7.83 17.19 19.24
CA TYR A 5 -6.77 18.15 18.95
C TYR A 5 -7.39 19.54 18.84
N TYR A 6 -6.73 20.54 19.40
CA TYR A 6 -7.07 21.95 19.24
C TYR A 6 -6.01 22.60 18.36
N PHE A 7 -6.42 23.20 17.25
CA PHE A 7 -5.53 23.90 16.34
C PHE A 7 -6.13 25.24 15.96
N THR A 8 -5.26 26.22 15.71
CA THR A 8 -5.64 27.56 15.27
C THR A 8 -5.45 27.64 13.76
N LEU A 9 -6.48 28.08 13.06
CA LEU A 9 -6.44 28.31 11.61
C LEU A 9 -6.13 29.80 11.33
N PRO A 10 -5.45 30.12 10.22
CA PRO A 10 -5.38 31.49 9.73
C PRO A 10 -6.78 32.05 9.46
N ASP A 11 -7.01 33.34 9.76
CA ASP A 11 -8.34 33.97 9.72
C ASP A 11 -9.10 33.71 8.41
N LYS A 12 -8.43 33.90 7.26
CA LYS A 12 -9.06 33.65 5.95
C LYS A 12 -9.41 32.20 5.67
N ILE A 13 -8.69 31.26 6.26
CA ILE A 13 -8.99 29.84 6.16
C ILE A 13 -10.18 29.49 7.07
N ALA A 14 -10.25 30.08 8.26
CA ALA A 14 -11.39 29.91 9.15
C ALA A 14 -12.68 30.47 8.50
N GLU A 15 -12.63 31.69 7.97
CA GLU A 15 -13.76 32.29 7.24
C GLU A 15 -14.23 31.41 6.07
N ALA A 16 -13.29 30.88 5.28
CA ALA A 16 -13.63 30.01 4.14
C ALA A 16 -14.22 28.67 4.58
N LEU A 17 -13.74 28.09 5.68
CA LEU A 17 -14.27 26.86 6.25
C LEU A 17 -15.69 27.06 6.80
N ASP A 18 -15.94 28.18 7.48
CA ASP A 18 -17.27 28.53 8.00
C ASP A 18 -18.27 28.67 6.84
N TYR A 19 -17.90 29.41 5.80
CA TYR A 19 -18.72 29.57 4.61
C TYR A 19 -19.03 28.24 3.92
N TRP A 20 -18.03 27.37 3.76
CA TRP A 20 -18.23 26.05 3.16
C TRP A 20 -19.14 25.16 4.02
N ALA A 21 -18.95 25.16 5.34
CA ALA A 21 -19.79 24.40 6.26
C ALA A 21 -21.26 24.84 6.18
N ASP A 22 -21.51 26.15 6.09
CA ASP A 22 -22.85 26.70 5.91
C ASP A 22 -23.50 26.24 4.59
N MET A 23 -22.75 26.21 3.49
CA MET A 23 -23.24 25.71 2.20
C MET A 23 -23.65 24.23 2.25
N GLU A 24 -22.95 23.41 3.04
CA GLU A 24 -23.25 21.98 3.20
C GLU A 24 -24.26 21.69 4.33
N GLY A 25 -24.73 22.71 5.05
CA GLY A 25 -25.59 22.54 6.22
C GLY A 25 -24.92 21.77 7.35
N ASN A 26 -23.60 21.92 7.49
CA ASN A 26 -22.76 21.18 8.44
C ASN A 26 -22.09 22.11 9.46
N LYS A 27 -21.55 21.55 10.54
CA LYS A 27 -20.75 22.32 11.50
C LYS A 27 -19.32 22.49 10.98
N PRO A 28 -18.69 23.68 11.10
CA PRO A 28 -17.29 23.88 10.70
C PRO A 28 -16.33 22.86 11.32
N SER A 29 -16.54 22.49 12.59
CA SER A 29 -15.74 21.46 13.28
C SER A 29 -15.88 20.06 12.68
N SER A 30 -17.07 19.70 12.19
CA SER A 30 -17.32 18.41 11.56
C SER A 30 -16.68 18.35 10.18
N LEU A 31 -16.83 19.43 9.40
CA LEU A 31 -16.19 19.57 8.09
C LEU A 31 -14.67 19.54 8.22
N ALA A 32 -14.09 20.26 9.19
CA ALA A 32 -12.65 20.20 9.47
C ALA A 32 -12.19 18.79 9.83
N GLY A 33 -12.94 18.07 10.69
CA GLY A 33 -12.65 16.69 11.03
C GLY A 33 -12.61 15.78 9.80
N PHE A 34 -13.60 15.93 8.91
CA PHE A 34 -13.66 15.19 7.66
C PHE A 34 -12.48 15.51 6.73
N ILE A 35 -12.14 16.80 6.54
CA ILE A 35 -11.00 17.22 5.71
C ILE A 35 -9.70 16.63 6.24
N VAL A 36 -9.48 16.67 7.56
CA VAL A 36 -8.30 16.06 8.18
C VAL A 36 -8.28 14.56 7.93
N GLU A 37 -9.42 13.86 8.07
CA GLU A 37 -9.50 12.43 7.80
C GLU A 37 -9.13 12.11 6.34
N GLN A 38 -9.70 12.84 5.37
CA GLN A 38 -9.41 12.63 3.94
C GLN A 38 -7.94 12.89 3.62
N ALA A 39 -7.37 13.97 4.15
CA ALA A 39 -5.95 14.29 3.96
C ALA A 39 -5.04 13.19 4.50
N VAL A 40 -5.35 12.65 5.68
CA VAL A 40 -4.57 11.56 6.27
C VAL A 40 -4.72 10.26 5.46
N ARG A 41 -5.94 9.91 5.01
CA ARG A 41 -6.18 8.74 4.13
C ARG A 41 -5.36 8.83 2.84
N GLN A 42 -5.32 9.99 2.19
CA GLN A 42 -4.50 10.20 0.99
C GLN A 42 -2.99 10.02 1.25
N GLN A 43 -2.49 10.46 2.41
CA GLN A 43 -1.08 10.24 2.77
C GLN A 43 -0.76 8.77 3.02
N ILE A 44 -1.74 7.98 3.46
CA ILE A 44 -1.61 6.54 3.66
C ILE A 44 -1.61 5.81 2.32
N GLU A 45 -2.55 6.12 1.43
CA GLU A 45 -2.61 5.56 0.07
C GLU A 45 -1.34 5.86 -0.71
N SER A 46 -0.78 7.05 -0.55
CA SER A 46 0.50 7.45 -1.15
C SER A 46 1.74 6.87 -0.45
N SER A 47 1.56 6.01 0.56
CA SER A 47 2.61 5.35 1.36
C SER A 47 3.57 6.32 2.06
N ARG A 48 3.15 7.57 2.31
CA ARG A 48 3.92 8.56 3.09
C ARG A 48 3.72 8.39 4.58
N LEU A 49 2.54 7.95 5.01
CA LEU A 49 2.27 7.55 6.39
C LEU A 49 2.12 6.02 6.47
N PRO A 50 2.64 5.37 7.53
CA PRO A 50 2.40 3.97 7.76
C PRO A 50 0.90 3.68 7.97
N ILE A 51 0.40 2.65 7.28
CA ILE A 51 -0.99 2.15 7.42
C ILE A 51 -1.28 1.70 8.87
N GLU A 52 -0.23 1.37 9.62
CA GLU A 52 -0.20 1.03 11.06
C GLU A 52 -1.04 1.96 11.96
N ILE A 53 -1.21 3.22 11.57
CA ILE A 53 -1.94 4.23 12.36
C ILE A 53 -3.47 4.03 12.31
N PHE A 54 -4.01 3.37 11.27
CA PHE A 54 -5.46 3.21 11.06
C PHE A 54 -6.03 1.89 11.58
N GLY A 55 -5.20 1.02 12.18
CA GLY A 55 -5.68 -0.22 12.80
C GLY A 55 -6.21 -1.28 11.81
N GLU A 56 -6.09 -1.06 10.51
CA GLU A 56 -6.37 -2.09 9.50
C GLU A 56 -5.07 -2.79 9.11
N VAL A 57 -5.05 -4.09 9.41
CA VAL A 57 -4.10 -5.16 9.06
C VAL A 57 -2.90 -4.65 8.25
N ASN A 58 -1.76 -4.48 8.93
CA ASN A 58 -0.47 -4.44 8.23
C ASN A 58 -0.37 -5.72 7.40
N PRO A 59 -0.36 -5.66 6.06
CA PRO A 59 0.00 -6.83 5.32
C PRO A 59 1.48 -7.08 5.66
N PRO A 60 1.86 -8.33 5.99
CA PRO A 60 3.20 -8.66 6.49
C PRO A 60 4.29 -8.03 5.62
N ARG A 61 5.25 -7.35 6.26
CA ARG A 61 6.42 -6.83 5.57
C ARG A 61 7.37 -7.98 5.33
N TYR A 62 7.64 -8.23 4.06
CA TYR A 62 8.58 -9.24 3.62
C TYR A 62 9.91 -8.55 3.33
N GLU A 63 11.00 -9.19 3.73
CA GLU A 63 12.34 -8.75 3.35
C GLU A 63 12.77 -9.32 1.99
N LYS A 64 12.15 -10.44 1.58
CA LYS A 64 12.49 -11.18 0.37
C LYS A 64 11.23 -11.53 -0.39
N PHE A 65 11.30 -11.42 -1.71
CA PHE A 65 10.21 -11.80 -2.61
C PHE A 65 9.76 -13.25 -2.39
N LYS A 66 10.70 -14.16 -2.14
CA LYS A 66 10.39 -15.57 -1.83
C LYS A 66 9.50 -15.74 -0.60
N HIS A 67 9.71 -14.96 0.47
CA HIS A 67 8.88 -15.05 1.67
C HIS A 67 7.45 -14.56 1.40
N LEU A 68 7.30 -13.51 0.58
CA LEU A 68 5.98 -13.05 0.13
C LEU A 68 5.21 -14.17 -0.59
N LEU A 69 5.88 -14.88 -1.49
CA LEU A 69 5.27 -15.98 -2.24
C LEU A 69 4.87 -17.15 -1.35
N LEU A 70 5.73 -17.54 -0.39
CA LEU A 70 5.48 -18.66 0.51
C LEU A 70 4.29 -18.38 1.44
N ASP A 71 4.26 -17.21 2.07
CA ASP A 71 3.22 -16.86 3.03
C ASP A 71 1.86 -16.59 2.36
N ASN A 72 1.84 -16.36 1.03
CA ASN A 72 0.61 -16.21 0.24
C ASN A 72 0.39 -17.39 -0.71
N TYR A 73 1.10 -18.51 -0.56
CA TYR A 73 1.11 -19.59 -1.54
C TYR A 73 -0.29 -20.11 -1.83
N ASP A 74 -1.09 -20.37 -0.79
CA ASP A 74 -2.44 -20.91 -0.92
C ASP A 74 -3.30 -19.99 -1.80
N LYS A 75 -3.35 -18.69 -1.50
CA LYS A 75 -4.10 -17.69 -2.27
C LYS A 75 -3.58 -17.52 -3.69
N LEU A 76 -2.26 -17.50 -3.87
CA LEU A 76 -1.63 -17.37 -5.18
C LEU A 76 -1.89 -18.61 -6.04
N SER A 77 -2.02 -19.79 -5.43
CA SER A 77 -2.29 -21.05 -6.12
C SER A 77 -3.74 -21.21 -6.58
N GLU A 78 -4.66 -20.38 -6.09
CA GLU A 78 -6.05 -20.32 -6.57
C GLU A 78 -6.14 -19.67 -7.96
N ASP A 79 -5.21 -18.77 -8.32
CA ASP A 79 -5.12 -18.22 -9.67
C ASP A 79 -4.48 -19.27 -10.61
N PRO A 80 -5.18 -19.73 -11.68
CA PRO A 80 -4.69 -20.80 -12.54
C PRO A 80 -3.37 -20.49 -13.24
N TYR A 81 -3.13 -19.22 -13.58
CA TYR A 81 -1.91 -18.78 -14.21
C TYR A 81 -0.77 -18.82 -13.20
N LEU A 82 -0.94 -18.19 -12.03
CA LEU A 82 0.08 -18.17 -10.99
C LEU A 82 0.40 -19.56 -10.47
N LYS A 83 -0.58 -20.46 -10.36
CA LYS A 83 -0.35 -21.87 -9.99
C LYS A 83 0.71 -22.55 -10.87
N SER A 84 0.71 -22.27 -12.18
CA SER A 84 1.70 -22.80 -13.12
C SER A 84 3.06 -22.12 -13.04
N ARG A 85 3.12 -20.92 -12.46
CA ARG A 85 4.31 -20.06 -12.37
C ARG A 85 5.00 -20.10 -11.01
N LEU A 86 4.28 -20.40 -9.93
CA LEU A 86 4.78 -20.32 -8.55
C LEU A 86 6.04 -21.14 -8.30
N GLY A 87 6.15 -22.34 -8.90
CA GLY A 87 7.36 -23.17 -8.79
C GLY A 87 8.60 -22.42 -9.30
N TRP A 88 8.53 -21.91 -10.53
CA TRP A 88 9.59 -21.09 -11.15
C TRP A 88 9.92 -19.85 -10.31
N LEU A 89 8.90 -19.15 -9.79
CA LEU A 89 9.11 -17.95 -8.99
C LEU A 89 9.81 -18.26 -7.65
N LEU A 90 9.48 -19.38 -7.00
CA LEU A 90 10.10 -19.83 -5.75
C LEU A 90 11.54 -20.34 -5.92
N GLU A 91 11.87 -20.83 -7.12
CA GLU A 91 13.23 -21.20 -7.53
C GLU A 91 14.12 -19.97 -7.80
N GLY A 92 13.53 -18.78 -7.85
CA GLY A 92 14.25 -17.52 -8.06
C GLY A 92 14.34 -17.11 -9.53
N HIS A 93 13.35 -17.47 -10.35
CA HIS A 93 13.20 -16.86 -11.67
C HIS A 93 12.59 -15.45 -11.55
N CYS A 94 13.07 -14.52 -12.38
CA CYS A 94 12.55 -13.16 -12.40
C CYS A 94 11.07 -13.15 -12.83
N PRO A 95 10.16 -12.52 -12.08
CA PRO A 95 8.76 -12.41 -12.44
C PRO A 95 8.55 -11.54 -13.68
N THR A 96 7.68 -11.99 -14.57
CA THR A 96 7.19 -11.23 -15.73
C THR A 96 6.22 -10.13 -15.29
N THR A 97 5.89 -9.21 -16.21
CA THR A 97 4.87 -8.18 -15.96
C THR A 97 3.52 -8.79 -15.58
N GLU A 98 3.11 -9.89 -16.24
CA GLU A 98 1.85 -10.56 -15.92
C GLU A 98 1.89 -11.26 -14.54
N ASP A 99 3.02 -11.88 -14.17
CA ASP A 99 3.21 -12.42 -12.81
C ASP A 99 3.00 -11.32 -11.76
N LYS A 100 3.64 -10.15 -11.94
CA LYS A 100 3.55 -9.02 -11.00
C LYS A 100 2.11 -8.53 -10.85
N LEU A 101 1.41 -8.32 -11.98
CA LEU A 101 0.03 -7.84 -11.98
C LEU A 101 -0.90 -8.80 -11.22
N ARG A 102 -0.79 -10.10 -11.47
CA ARG A 102 -1.62 -11.10 -10.79
C ARG A 102 -1.28 -11.22 -9.31
N ILE A 103 0.00 -11.15 -8.94
CA ILE A 103 0.42 -11.14 -7.53
C ILE A 103 -0.18 -9.93 -6.81
N VAL A 104 -0.10 -8.73 -7.40
CA VAL A 104 -0.72 -7.51 -6.84
C VAL A 104 -2.23 -7.69 -6.65
N ILE A 105 -2.93 -8.24 -7.64
CA ILE A 105 -4.38 -8.45 -7.58
C ILE A 105 -4.76 -9.42 -6.45
N VAL A 106 -4.06 -10.56 -6.35
CA VAL A 106 -4.36 -11.61 -5.37
C VAL A 106 -3.97 -11.20 -3.94
N THR A 107 -2.79 -10.60 -3.79
CA THR A 107 -2.25 -10.26 -2.46
C THR A 107 -2.69 -8.89 -1.95
N ARG A 108 -3.23 -8.05 -2.84
CA ARG A 108 -3.59 -6.64 -2.58
C ARG A 108 -2.39 -5.77 -2.16
N PHE A 109 -1.16 -6.24 -2.38
CA PHE A 109 0.03 -5.42 -2.19
C PHE A 109 0.16 -4.35 -3.27
N ASN A 110 0.74 -3.20 -2.90
CA ASN A 110 1.06 -2.15 -3.87
C ASN A 110 2.16 -2.61 -4.85
N GLU A 111 1.99 -2.34 -6.14
CA GLU A 111 2.96 -2.63 -7.20
C GLU A 111 4.36 -2.09 -6.88
N LYS A 112 4.47 -0.84 -6.39
CA LYS A 112 5.77 -0.24 -6.01
C LYS A 112 6.46 -0.99 -4.88
N TYR A 113 5.70 -1.59 -3.98
CA TYR A 113 6.26 -2.39 -2.90
C TYR A 113 6.75 -3.74 -3.42
N LEU A 114 5.98 -4.37 -4.30
CA LEU A 114 6.36 -5.61 -4.97
C LEU A 114 7.64 -5.43 -5.80
N ASP A 115 7.75 -4.34 -6.56
CA ASP A 115 8.95 -4.03 -7.35
C ASP A 115 10.19 -3.87 -6.48
N LYS A 116 10.09 -3.14 -5.37
CA LYS A 116 11.20 -3.02 -4.41
C LYS A 116 11.65 -4.37 -3.86
N LEU A 117 10.71 -5.26 -3.56
CA LEU A 117 11.00 -6.60 -3.06
C LEU A 117 11.71 -7.46 -4.10
N ILE A 118 11.27 -7.39 -5.35
CA ILE A 118 11.87 -8.08 -6.48
C ILE A 118 13.29 -7.52 -6.69
N GLU A 119 13.45 -6.20 -6.83
CA GLU A 119 14.74 -5.54 -6.96
C GLU A 119 15.72 -5.93 -5.84
N ALA A 120 15.30 -5.88 -4.58
CA ALA A 120 16.14 -6.28 -3.45
C ALA A 120 16.54 -7.76 -3.48
N SER A 121 15.66 -8.63 -3.98
CA SER A 121 15.90 -10.07 -4.08
C SER A 121 16.84 -10.43 -5.25
N PHE A 122 16.78 -9.67 -6.35
CA PHE A 122 17.55 -9.95 -7.57
C PHE A 122 18.83 -9.10 -7.71
N ALA A 123 18.91 -7.92 -7.08
CA ALA A 123 20.12 -7.09 -7.06
C ALA A 123 21.28 -7.76 -6.30
N ASN A 124 20.99 -8.53 -5.26
CA ASN A 124 21.98 -9.31 -4.51
C ASN A 124 22.40 -10.62 -5.22
N GLY A 125 21.78 -10.95 -6.36
CA GLY A 125 22.02 -12.18 -7.14
C GLY A 125 22.91 -12.00 -8.37
N ASN A 126 23.40 -10.79 -8.68
CA ASN A 126 24.27 -10.52 -9.83
C ASN A 126 25.73 -10.96 -9.62
N GLY A 127 25.87 -12.20 -9.15
CA GLY A 127 27.12 -12.94 -9.07
C GLY A 127 26.90 -14.43 -9.38
N ASN A 128 26.02 -14.78 -10.32
CA ASN A 128 26.15 -15.98 -11.17
C ASN A 128 24.88 -16.22 -12.01
N LYS A 129 24.94 -15.88 -13.29
CA LYS A 129 25.00 -16.86 -14.40
C LYS A 129 24.98 -16.12 -15.74
N THR A 130 26.18 -16.04 -16.30
CA THR A 130 26.47 -15.87 -17.72
C THR A 130 25.74 -16.89 -18.60
N ASN A 131 25.38 -16.44 -19.81
CA ASN A 131 25.42 -17.15 -21.10
C ASN A 131 25.44 -18.69 -21.05
N VAL A 132 24.40 -19.33 -21.59
CA VAL A 132 24.39 -20.10 -22.87
C VAL A 132 22.93 -20.29 -23.26
#